data_AF-W4M822-F1
#
_entry.id   AF-W4M822-F1
#
_cell.length_a   1.000
_cell.length_b   1.000
_cell.length_c   1.000
_cell.angle_alpha   90.00
_cell.angle_beta   90.00
_cell.angle_gamma   90.00
#
_symmetry.space_group_name_H-M   'P 1'
#
loop_
_entity.id
_entity.type
_entity.pdbx_description
1 polymer ?
#
loop_
_entity_poly.entity_id
_entity_poly.type
_entity_poly.pdbx_seq_one_letter_code
_entity_poly.pdbx_strand_id
1 'polypeptide(L)'
;MAEFTKGIENLQEAMDACKKAQAALADVSAEEAVAAKAAIEASLTSMDESSGKFFMKTMMSVPPTKACKTEATAVATLVEKENWPGLPAAIAKLEKATKTLETKAKMDGTTIT
;
A
#
# COMPACT_ATOMS: atom_id res chain seq x y z
N MET A 1 -3.23 20.09 12.23
CA MET A 1 -3.87 20.24 10.90
C MET A 1 -2.91 19.90 9.75
N ALA A 2 -1.67 20.41 9.72
CA ALA A 2 -0.73 20.14 8.60
C ALA A 2 -0.24 18.67 8.48
N GLU A 3 -0.09 17.95 9.59
CA GLU A 3 0.37 16.55 9.58
C GLU A 3 -0.67 15.56 9.04
N PHE A 4 -1.95 15.92 9.19
CA PHE A 4 -3.09 15.16 8.68
C PHE A 4 -3.12 15.16 7.15
N THR A 5 -3.01 16.34 6.54
CA THR A 5 -2.98 16.50 5.07
C THR A 5 -1.82 15.73 4.47
N LYS A 6 -0.65 15.78 5.11
CA LYS A 6 0.55 15.07 4.67
C LYS A 6 0.42 13.55 4.78
N GLY A 7 -0.34 13.08 5.76
CA GLY A 7 -0.73 11.68 5.87
C GLY A 7 -1.58 11.25 4.67
N ILE A 8 -2.59 12.05 4.31
CA ILE A 8 -3.48 11.79 3.17
C ILE A 8 -2.68 11.79 1.88
N GLU A 9 -1.87 12.82 1.64
CA GLU A 9 -1.02 12.94 0.45
C GLU A 9 -0.09 11.74 0.30
N ASN A 10 0.60 11.32 1.36
CA ASN A 10 1.47 10.13 1.32
C ASN A 10 0.70 8.85 0.96
N LEU A 11 -0.52 8.69 1.48
CA LEU A 11 -1.34 7.52 1.20
C LEU A 11 -1.87 7.56 -0.25
N GLN A 12 -2.29 8.74 -0.71
CA GLN A 12 -2.70 8.98 -2.09
C GLN A 12 -1.57 8.63 -3.06
N GLU A 13 -0.36 9.13 -2.79
CA GLU A 13 0.84 8.82 -3.57
C GLU A 13 1.19 7.32 -3.53
N ALA A 14 0.99 6.64 -2.39
CA ALA A 14 1.17 5.20 -2.29
C ALA A 14 0.17 4.45 -3.19
N MET A 15 -1.10 4.86 -3.17
CA MET A 15 -2.14 4.27 -4.02
C MET A 15 -1.88 4.53 -5.51
N ASP A 16 -1.45 5.74 -5.88
CA ASP A 16 -1.05 6.06 -7.26
C ASP A 16 0.15 5.23 -7.72
N ALA A 17 1.16 5.02 -6.86
CA ALA A 17 2.29 4.14 -7.16
C ALA A 17 1.84 2.68 -7.36
N CYS A 18 0.96 2.18 -6.50
CA CYS A 18 0.34 0.85 -6.65
C CYS A 18 -0.45 0.73 -7.96
N LYS A 19 -1.26 1.73 -8.32
CA LYS A 19 -2.01 1.73 -9.59
C LYS A 19 -1.08 1.77 -10.81
N LYS A 20 0.00 2.55 -10.77
CA LYS A 20 1.03 2.55 -11.82
C LYS A 20 1.69 1.18 -11.95
N ALA A 21 2.05 0.55 -10.82
CA ALA A 21 2.59 -0.81 -10.81
C ALA A 21 1.58 -1.81 -11.42
N GLN A 22 0.30 -1.72 -11.06
CA GLN A 22 -0.76 -2.58 -11.57
C GLN A 22 -0.97 -2.40 -13.09
N ALA A 23 -0.90 -1.15 -13.58
CA ALA A 23 -0.98 -0.83 -15.00
C ALA A 23 0.24 -1.34 -15.78
N ALA A 24 1.44 -1.20 -15.24
CA ALA A 24 2.64 -1.74 -15.87
C ALA A 24 2.68 -3.28 -15.83
N LEU A 25 2.05 -3.90 -14.84
CA LEU A 25 1.78 -5.34 -14.80
C LEU A 25 0.61 -5.76 -15.71
N ALA A 26 -0.09 -4.84 -16.38
CA ALA A 26 -1.29 -5.18 -17.13
C ALA A 26 -1.02 -5.95 -18.41
N ASP A 27 0.09 -5.63 -19.06
CA ASP A 27 0.56 -6.31 -20.27
C ASP A 27 1.44 -7.54 -19.95
N VAL A 28 1.80 -7.74 -18.68
CA VAL A 28 2.68 -8.83 -18.25
C VAL A 28 1.86 -10.06 -17.86
N SER A 29 1.99 -11.12 -18.66
CA SER A 29 1.27 -12.40 -18.48
C SER A 29 1.99 -13.40 -17.55
N ALA A 30 3.07 -12.98 -16.89
CA ALA A 30 3.82 -13.85 -15.98
C ALA A 30 2.96 -14.23 -14.76
N GLU A 31 3.05 -15.47 -14.29
CA GLU A 31 2.35 -15.93 -13.07
C GLU A 31 2.71 -15.05 -11.86
N GLU A 32 3.97 -14.62 -11.75
CA GLU A 32 4.39 -13.69 -10.70
C GLU A 32 3.73 -12.31 -10.85
N ALA A 33 3.48 -11.85 -12.08
CA ALA A 33 2.80 -10.58 -12.34
C ALA A 33 1.30 -10.64 -12.00
N VAL A 34 0.66 -11.79 -12.23
CA VAL A 34 -0.74 -12.02 -11.86
C VAL A 34 -0.91 -12.08 -10.33
N ALA A 35 -0.05 -12.85 -9.65
CA ALA A 35 -0.03 -12.89 -8.18
C ALA A 35 0.28 -11.50 -7.59
N ALA A 36 1.18 -10.76 -8.23
CA ALA A 36 1.52 -9.40 -7.84
C ALA A 36 0.36 -8.43 -7.99
N LYS A 37 -0.36 -8.47 -9.11
CA LYS A 37 -1.58 -7.69 -9.33
C LYS A 37 -2.60 -7.92 -8.23
N ALA A 38 -2.87 -9.19 -7.90
CA ALA A 38 -3.83 -9.53 -6.86
C ALA A 38 -3.41 -8.97 -5.48
N ALA A 39 -2.12 -9.07 -5.13
CA ALA A 39 -1.62 -8.55 -3.87
C ALA A 39 -1.59 -7.00 -3.82
N ILE A 40 -1.29 -6.34 -4.94
CA ILE A 40 -1.34 -4.88 -5.08
C ILE A 40 -2.80 -4.39 -4.97
N GLU A 41 -3.74 -5.09 -5.59
CA GLU A 41 -5.17 -4.77 -5.53
C GLU A 41 -5.76 -4.96 -4.12
N ALA A 42 -5.37 -6.04 -3.44
CA ALA A 42 -5.70 -6.26 -2.04
C ALA A 42 -5.13 -5.15 -1.14
N SER A 43 -3.86 -4.77 -1.37
CA SER A 43 -3.22 -3.67 -0.64
C SER A 43 -3.89 -2.32 -0.90
N LEU A 44 -4.29 -2.04 -2.15
CA LEU A 44 -5.05 -0.85 -2.53
C LEU A 44 -6.40 -0.79 -1.82
N THR A 45 -7.12 -1.91 -1.78
CA THR A 45 -8.41 -2.00 -1.10
C THR A 45 -8.25 -1.75 0.40
N SER A 46 -7.28 -2.40 1.04
CA SER A 46 -6.97 -2.16 2.46
C SER A 46 -6.52 -0.71 2.73
N MET A 47 -5.75 -0.11 1.83
CA MET A 47 -5.33 1.30 1.92
C MET A 47 -6.52 2.24 1.77
N ASP A 48 -7.44 2.01 0.84
CA ASP A 48 -8.63 2.83 0.61
C ASP A 48 -9.60 2.76 1.79
N GLU A 49 -9.87 1.54 2.29
CA GLU A 49 -10.68 1.33 3.50
C GLU A 49 -10.04 2.00 4.73
N SER A 50 -8.72 1.86 4.87
CA SER A 50 -7.98 2.53 5.93
C SER A 50 -8.03 4.04 5.73
N SER A 51 -7.92 4.57 4.53
CA SER A 51 -8.04 6.01 4.26
C SER A 51 -9.39 6.54 4.74
N GLY A 52 -10.49 5.89 4.34
CA GLY A 52 -11.84 6.31 4.66
C GLY A 52 -12.19 6.22 6.15
N LYS A 53 -11.86 5.09 6.80
CA LYS A 53 -12.19 4.88 8.23
C LYS A 53 -11.20 5.57 9.18
N PHE A 54 -9.95 5.74 8.77
CA PHE A 54 -8.85 6.05 9.69
C PHE A 54 -8.45 7.53 9.73
N PHE A 55 -8.59 8.27 8.63
CA PHE A 55 -8.47 9.73 8.68
C PHE A 55 -9.64 10.37 9.44
N MET A 56 -10.84 9.77 9.39
CA MET A 56 -11.99 10.30 10.12
C MET A 56 -11.88 10.16 11.65
N LYS A 57 -11.22 9.09 12.15
CA LYS A 57 -11.28 8.72 13.57
C LYS A 57 -10.01 9.01 14.37
N THR A 58 -8.82 8.97 13.77
CA THR A 58 -7.59 8.72 14.57
C THR A 58 -6.43 9.71 14.35
N MET A 59 -6.63 10.82 13.63
CA MET A 59 -5.57 11.82 13.33
C MET A 59 -4.22 11.16 12.98
N MET A 60 -4.15 10.61 11.76
CA MET A 60 -3.08 9.71 11.37
C MET A 60 -1.67 10.28 11.58
N SER A 61 -0.81 9.45 12.20
CA SER A 61 0.62 9.65 12.29
C SER A 61 1.26 9.51 10.89
N VAL A 62 2.12 10.45 10.49
CA VAL A 62 2.88 10.46 9.22
C VAL A 62 3.76 9.20 8.97
N PRO A 63 4.34 8.52 9.99
CA PRO A 63 5.23 7.38 9.76
C PRO A 63 4.63 6.16 9.01
N PRO A 64 3.45 5.63 9.36
CA PRO A 64 2.85 4.48 8.64
C PRO A 64 2.49 4.80 7.20
N THR A 65 1.98 5.99 6.89
CA THR A 65 1.66 6.40 5.51
C THR A 65 2.92 6.55 4.68
N LYS A 66 3.98 7.13 5.26
CA LYS A 66 5.30 7.23 4.61
C LYS A 66 5.93 5.87 4.34
N ALA A 67 5.80 4.91 5.25
CA ALA A 67 6.27 3.55 5.05
C ALA A 67 5.52 2.87 3.89
N CYS A 68 4.19 2.95 3.88
CA CYS A 68 3.35 2.46 2.77
C CYS A 68 3.75 3.08 1.43
N LYS A 69 3.94 4.41 1.38
CA LYS A 69 4.43 5.11 0.17
C LYS A 69 5.77 4.57 -0.31
N THR A 70 6.72 4.38 0.61
CA THR A 70 8.07 3.92 0.27
C THR A 70 8.03 2.52 -0.32
N GLU A 71 7.27 1.60 0.29
CA GLU A 71 7.12 0.23 -0.23
C GLU A 71 6.34 0.20 -1.55
N ALA A 72 5.28 0.99 -1.69
CA ALA A 72 4.52 1.09 -2.94
C ALA A 72 5.38 1.63 -4.09
N THR A 73 6.22 2.61 -3.81
CA THR A 73 7.18 3.16 -4.78
C THR A 73 8.25 2.12 -5.14
N ALA A 74 8.70 1.32 -4.17
CA ALA A 74 9.66 0.24 -4.43
C ALA A 74 9.06 -0.84 -5.33
N VAL A 75 7.80 -1.24 -5.11
CA VAL A 75 7.06 -2.15 -5.98
C VAL A 75 6.93 -1.56 -7.39
N ALA A 76 6.49 -0.30 -7.52
CA ALA A 76 6.40 0.37 -8.82
C ALA A 76 7.74 0.42 -9.56
N THR A 77 8.83 0.73 -8.85
CA THR A 77 10.19 0.76 -9.42
C THR A 77 10.63 -0.63 -9.89
N LEU A 78 10.28 -1.69 -9.17
CA LEU A 78 10.63 -3.07 -9.56
C LEU A 78 9.83 -3.51 -10.79
N VAL A 79 8.56 -3.12 -10.89
CA VAL A 79 7.75 -3.35 -12.09
C VAL A 79 8.31 -2.58 -13.29
N GLU A 80 8.67 -1.30 -13.12
CA GLU A 80 9.29 -0.49 -14.19
C GLU A 80 10.63 -1.06 -14.67
N LYS A 81 11.36 -1.73 -13.77
CA LYS A 81 12.63 -2.41 -14.11
C LYS A 81 12.43 -3.84 -14.62
N GLU A 82 11.19 -4.29 -14.79
CA GLU A 82 10.84 -5.67 -15.16
C GLU A 82 11.50 -6.72 -14.24
N ASN A 83 11.75 -6.34 -12.98
CA ASN A 83 12.43 -7.18 -12.01
C ASN A 83 11.43 -8.06 -11.25
N TRP A 84 10.90 -9.05 -11.96
CA TRP A 84 9.95 -10.06 -11.47
C TRP A 84 10.45 -10.86 -10.25
N PRO A 85 11.71 -11.32 -10.17
CA PRO A 85 12.17 -12.08 -8.99
C PRO A 85 12.25 -11.24 -7.71
N GLY A 86 12.39 -9.91 -7.83
CA GLY A 86 12.39 -8.99 -6.68
C GLY A 86 10.99 -8.58 -6.22
N LEU A 87 9.97 -8.75 -7.06
CA LEU A 87 8.61 -8.30 -6.83
C LEU A 87 7.94 -8.92 -5.59
N PRO A 88 8.00 -10.25 -5.36
CA PRO A 88 7.36 -10.90 -4.22
C PRO A 88 7.86 -10.36 -2.88
N ALA A 89 9.15 -10.07 -2.79
CA ALA A 89 9.76 -9.54 -1.58
C ALA A 89 9.29 -8.10 -1.28
N ALA A 90 9.14 -7.27 -2.31
CA ALA A 90 8.63 -5.91 -2.16
C ALA A 90 7.13 -5.89 -1.83
N ILE A 91 6.35 -6.79 -2.44
CA ILE A 91 4.92 -6.95 -2.15
C ILE A 91 4.71 -7.43 -0.71
N ALA A 92 5.47 -8.41 -0.24
CA ALA A 92 5.38 -8.85 1.14
C ALA A 92 5.67 -7.72 2.15
N LYS A 93 6.58 -6.79 1.81
CA LYS A 93 6.83 -5.59 2.61
C LYS A 93 5.68 -4.59 2.53
N LEU A 94 5.11 -4.37 1.34
CA LEU A 94 3.93 -3.53 1.14
C LEU A 94 2.75 -4.08 1.95
N GLU A 95 2.44 -5.37 1.85
CA GLU A 95 1.40 -6.03 2.64
C GLU A 95 1.65 -5.89 4.14
N LYS A 96 2.90 -6.03 4.59
CA LYS A 96 3.25 -5.84 6.00
C LYS A 96 3.06 -4.39 6.45
N ALA A 97 3.41 -3.42 5.60
CA ALA A 97 3.20 -2.00 5.85
C ALA A 97 1.71 -1.68 5.89
N THR A 98 0.92 -2.22 4.95
CA THR A 98 -0.54 -2.09 4.89
C THR A 98 -1.20 -2.75 6.09
N LYS A 99 -0.81 -3.97 6.50
CA LYS A 99 -1.27 -4.59 7.74
C LYS A 99 -0.92 -3.79 8.98
N THR A 100 0.26 -3.18 9.02
CA THR A 100 0.65 -2.31 10.14
C THR A 100 -0.20 -1.05 10.15
N LEU A 101 -0.50 -0.52 8.97
CA LEU A 101 -1.39 0.62 8.78
C LEU A 101 -2.82 0.25 9.19
N GLU A 102 -3.33 -0.93 8.82
CA GLU A 102 -4.63 -1.49 9.22
C GLU A 102 -4.72 -1.83 10.71
N THR A 103 -3.64 -2.32 11.31
CA THR A 103 -3.61 -2.66 12.74
C THR A 103 -3.60 -1.39 13.57
N LYS A 104 -2.82 -0.38 13.15
CA LYS A 104 -3.01 0.97 13.68
C LYS A 104 -4.41 1.46 13.33
N ALA A 105 -4.92 1.13 12.13
CA ALA A 105 -6.24 1.53 11.62
C ALA A 105 -7.38 1.17 12.57
N LYS A 106 -7.31 -0.09 13.02
CA LYS A 106 -8.25 -0.75 13.91
C LYS A 106 -7.96 -0.53 15.39
N MET A 107 -6.89 0.16 15.79
CA MET A 107 -6.57 0.41 17.20
C MET A 107 -7.53 1.38 17.92
N ASP A 108 -8.73 1.61 17.38
CA ASP A 108 -9.86 2.20 18.08
C ASP A 108 -11.04 1.20 18.26
N GLY A 109 -10.81 -0.10 18.06
CA GLY A 109 -11.81 -1.11 18.35
C GLY A 109 -11.44 -2.53 17.96
N THR A 110 -11.29 -3.36 18.98
CA THR A 110 -11.36 -4.84 18.94
C THR A 110 -10.14 -5.60 18.42
N THR A 111 -9.34 -6.04 19.39
CA THR A 111 -8.85 -7.41 19.52
C THR A 111 -9.80 -8.41 18.85
N ILE A 112 -9.33 -9.15 17.85
CA ILE A 112 -9.96 -10.42 17.46
C ILE A 112 -8.89 -11.50 17.58
N THR A 113 -8.88 -12.10 18.76
CA THR A 113 -8.56 -13.52 18.96
C THR A 113 -9.82 -14.33 18.76
#